data_AF-A0A2T0LLQ0-F1
#
_entry.id   AF-A0A2T0LLQ0-F1
#
_cell.length_a   1.000
_cell.length_b   1.000
_cell.length_c   1.000
_cell.angle_alpha   90.00
_cell.angle_beta   90.00
_cell.angle_gamma   90.00
#
_symmetry.space_group_name_H-M   'P 1'
#
loop_
_entity.id
_entity.type
_entity.pdbx_description
1 polymer ?
#
loop_
_entity_poly.entity_id
_entity_poly.type
_entity_poly.pdbx_seq_one_letter_code
_entity_poly.pdbx_strand_id
1 'polypeptide(L)'
;MTTVNTGSQRRGRRVVSAFAAAAGAVALTLAGTSAASAAQPGQHCVYSVSAHEYTCHDTLAEAKSQAGTRPQGRDFLRVQGEIIGATVFEDENYGGSSLTITVPEPCPKNGKVDFWLDLSDYWQDRISSVQAWSTCWLWLYPSSGDRAGPYKDNHSYVGDYINDRTVTVGLS
;
A
#
# COMPACT_ATOMS: atom_id res chain seq x y z
N MET A 1 48.92 -14.04 -28.73
CA MET A 1 48.62 -14.74 -29.99
C MET A 1 47.10 -14.82 -30.07
N THR A 2 46.36 -13.80 -30.50
CA THR A 2 46.27 -13.22 -31.87
C THR A 2 45.91 -14.31 -32.86
N THR A 3 44.66 -14.40 -33.31
CA THR A 3 44.26 -13.66 -34.52
C THR A 3 42.74 -13.41 -34.60
N VAL A 4 42.45 -12.14 -34.91
CA VAL A 4 41.19 -11.58 -35.41
C VAL A 4 40.98 -12.07 -36.86
N ASN A 5 39.72 -12.26 -37.28
CA ASN A 5 39.40 -12.21 -38.70
C ASN A 5 38.21 -11.27 -38.97
N THR A 6 38.37 -10.52 -40.06
CA THR A 6 37.71 -9.28 -40.42
C THR A 6 36.97 -9.49 -41.75
N GLY A 7 35.79 -8.90 -41.91
CA GLY A 7 35.13 -8.79 -43.22
C GLY A 7 33.91 -7.86 -43.15
N SER A 8 34.10 -6.55 -43.35
CA SER A 8 33.80 -5.80 -44.58
C SER A 8 32.29 -5.58 -44.82
N GLN A 9 31.74 -4.48 -44.30
CA GLN A 9 31.45 -3.22 -45.02
C GLN A 9 30.52 -3.36 -46.25
N ARG A 10 29.30 -2.82 -46.11
CA ARG A 10 28.62 -2.12 -47.21
C ARG A 10 28.27 -0.70 -46.80
N ARG A 11 28.87 0.22 -47.55
CA ARG A 11 28.68 1.68 -47.58
C ARG A 11 27.35 2.06 -48.24
N GLY A 12 26.82 3.19 -47.81
CA GLY A 12 26.03 4.12 -48.62
C GLY A 12 24.79 4.60 -47.87
N ARG A 13 24.46 5.89 -47.82
CA ARG A 13 25.05 7.11 -48.37
C ARG A 13 24.32 8.26 -47.65
N ARG A 14 25.05 9.30 -47.23
CA ARG A 14 24.50 10.52 -46.62
C ARG A 14 23.58 11.26 -47.59
N VAL A 15 22.48 11.84 -47.11
CA VAL A 15 21.98 13.15 -47.58
C VAL A 15 21.42 13.92 -46.38
N VAL A 16 22.08 15.02 -46.05
CA VAL A 16 21.55 16.12 -45.24
C VAL A 16 20.87 17.06 -46.23
N SER A 17 19.62 17.43 -45.98
CA SER A 17 18.99 18.59 -46.63
C SER A 17 18.03 19.25 -45.65
N ALA A 18 18.43 20.43 -45.17
CA ALA A 18 17.57 21.39 -44.50
C ALA A 18 16.72 22.13 -45.55
N PHE A 19 15.42 22.32 -45.29
CA PHE A 19 14.62 23.33 -45.97
C PHE A 19 13.59 23.97 -45.01
N ALA A 20 13.83 25.27 -44.81
CA ALA A 20 12.91 26.41 -44.75
C ALA A 20 11.53 26.30 -44.08
N ALA A 21 11.30 27.29 -43.22
CA ALA A 21 10.06 27.65 -42.56
C ALA A 21 8.90 27.97 -43.51
N ALA A 22 7.69 27.58 -43.10
CA ALA A 22 6.44 28.20 -43.52
C ALA A 22 5.52 28.32 -42.29
N ALA A 23 5.05 29.54 -42.06
CA ALA A 23 4.12 29.90 -40.99
C ALA A 23 2.76 29.24 -41.18
N GLY A 24 2.25 28.63 -40.11
CA GLY A 24 0.88 28.14 -40.00
C GLY A 24 0.48 28.14 -38.53
N ALA A 25 -0.25 29.17 -38.12
CA ALA A 25 -0.82 29.24 -36.78
C ALA A 25 -1.95 28.21 -36.66
N VAL A 26 -1.63 27.04 -36.11
CA VAL A 26 -2.62 26.10 -35.58
C VAL A 26 -2.54 26.22 -34.06
N ALA A 27 -3.58 26.81 -33.47
CA ALA A 27 -3.77 26.82 -32.03
C ALA A 27 -3.96 25.38 -31.54
N LEU A 28 -2.88 24.75 -31.09
CA LEU A 28 -2.98 23.53 -30.31
C LEU A 28 -3.52 23.91 -28.93
N THR A 29 -4.80 23.65 -28.71
CA THR A 29 -5.34 23.47 -27.37
C THR A 29 -4.59 22.29 -26.73
N LEU A 30 -3.54 22.59 -25.98
CA LEU A 30 -2.98 21.69 -24.99
C LEU A 30 -4.06 21.48 -23.93
N ALA A 31 -4.94 20.52 -24.15
CA ALA A 31 -5.65 19.88 -23.06
C ALA A 31 -4.55 19.28 -22.19
N GLY A 32 -4.22 19.97 -21.10
CA GLY A 32 -3.35 19.43 -20.08
C GLY A 32 -3.93 18.10 -19.64
N THR A 33 -3.31 17.01 -20.07
CA THR A 33 -3.40 15.76 -19.33
C THR A 33 -2.81 16.09 -17.97
N SER A 34 -3.67 16.37 -16.99
CA SER A 34 -3.29 16.32 -15.59
C SER A 34 -2.60 14.99 -15.42
N ALA A 35 -1.29 15.00 -15.23
CA ALA A 35 -0.63 13.85 -14.65
C ALA A 35 -1.39 13.61 -13.35
N ALA A 36 -2.17 12.52 -13.30
CA ALA A 36 -2.57 11.98 -12.03
C ALA A 36 -1.25 11.85 -11.27
N SER A 37 -1.09 12.64 -10.20
CA SER A 37 0.09 12.57 -9.35
C SER A 37 0.31 11.09 -9.07
N ALA A 38 1.37 10.53 -9.64
CA ALA A 38 1.78 9.18 -9.30
C ALA A 38 1.94 9.24 -7.78
N ALA A 39 1.05 8.54 -7.06
CA ALA A 39 1.21 8.36 -5.63
C ALA A 39 2.68 8.00 -5.41
N GLN A 40 3.36 8.72 -4.51
CA GLN A 40 4.71 8.34 -4.10
C GLN A 40 4.69 6.82 -3.86
N PRO A 41 5.70 6.05 -4.32
CA PRO A 41 5.69 4.60 -4.12
C PRO A 41 5.74 4.32 -2.61
N GLY A 42 4.56 4.22 -2.01
CA GLY A 42 4.34 3.86 -0.62
C GLY A 42 4.44 2.36 -0.48
N GLN A 43 4.88 1.89 0.69
CA GLN A 43 4.94 0.45 0.94
C GLN A 43 3.53 -0.04 1.28
N HIS A 44 3.06 -1.10 0.61
CA HIS A 44 1.74 -1.66 0.88
C HIS A 44 1.87 -3.07 1.45
N CYS A 45 1.73 -3.20 2.77
CA CYS A 45 1.92 -4.46 3.48
C CYS A 45 0.60 -5.10 3.91
N VAL A 46 0.62 -6.42 4.01
CA VAL A 46 -0.35 -7.25 4.72
C VAL A 46 0.34 -7.81 5.95
N TYR A 47 -0.29 -7.72 7.12
CA TYR A 47 0.15 -8.37 8.34
C TYR A 47 -0.86 -9.43 8.76
N SER A 48 -0.40 -10.67 8.86
CA SER A 48 -1.19 -11.78 9.41
C SER A 48 -1.02 -11.84 10.92
N VAL A 49 -2.10 -11.62 11.66
CA VAL A 49 -2.10 -11.80 13.12
C VAL A 49 -1.81 -13.25 13.50
N SER A 50 -2.23 -14.23 12.69
CA SER A 50 -2.02 -15.65 12.98
C SER A 50 -0.57 -16.09 12.73
N ALA A 51 0.07 -15.56 11.69
CA ALA A 51 1.44 -15.90 11.30
C ALA A 51 2.50 -14.98 11.92
N HIS A 52 2.10 -13.81 12.41
CA HIS A 52 2.99 -12.74 12.86
C HIS A 52 3.99 -12.29 11.79
N GLU A 53 3.53 -12.20 10.54
CA GLU A 53 4.37 -11.94 9.37
C GLU A 53 3.83 -10.78 8.54
N TYR A 54 4.75 -9.93 8.04
CA TYR A 54 4.46 -8.89 7.07
C TYR A 54 4.81 -9.37 5.66
N THR A 55 3.90 -9.16 4.70
CA THR A 55 4.15 -9.36 3.27
C THR A 55 3.84 -8.05 2.55
N CYS A 56 4.84 -7.47 1.89
CA CYS A 56 4.72 -6.14 1.28
C CYS A 56 4.78 -6.19 -0.24
N HIS A 57 4.04 -5.28 -0.86
CA HIS A 57 3.81 -5.18 -2.29
C HIS A 57 4.01 -3.75 -2.77
N ASP A 58 4.13 -3.61 -4.09
CA ASP A 58 4.31 -2.32 -4.76
C ASP A 58 3.01 -1.51 -4.79
N THR A 59 1.84 -2.16 -4.66
CA THR A 59 0.53 -1.48 -4.73
C THR A 59 -0.45 -1.95 -3.67
N LEU A 60 -1.31 -1.03 -3.22
CA LEU A 60 -2.42 -1.34 -2.31
C LEU A 60 -3.35 -2.43 -2.87
N ALA A 61 -3.60 -2.38 -4.18
CA ALA A 61 -4.48 -3.34 -4.83
C ALA A 61 -3.91 -4.76 -4.77
N GLU A 62 -2.61 -4.93 -4.98
CA GLU A 62 -1.94 -6.21 -4.84
C GLU A 62 -1.96 -6.71 -3.40
N ALA A 63 -1.57 -5.86 -2.44
CA ALA A 63 -1.63 -6.19 -1.01
C ALA A 63 -3.04 -6.64 -0.59
N LYS A 64 -4.08 -5.89 -0.96
CA LYS A 64 -5.47 -6.25 -0.67
C LYS A 64 -5.95 -7.51 -1.41
N SER A 65 -5.42 -7.79 -2.60
CA SER A 65 -5.76 -9.02 -3.33
C SER A 65 -5.21 -10.28 -2.66
N GLN A 66 -4.10 -10.15 -1.92
CA GLN A 66 -3.51 -11.23 -1.14
C GLN A 66 -4.04 -11.28 0.30
N ALA A 67 -4.47 -10.14 0.84
CA ALA A 67 -5.14 -10.06 2.13
C ALA A 67 -6.51 -10.75 2.07
N GLY A 68 -6.58 -11.95 2.67
CA GLY A 68 -7.80 -12.75 2.73
C GLY A 68 -8.02 -13.71 1.56
N THR A 69 -7.03 -13.90 0.68
CA THR A 69 -7.01 -15.09 -0.18
C THR A 69 -6.53 -16.30 0.59
N ARG A 70 -7.41 -17.32 0.68
CA ARG A 70 -7.04 -18.70 0.98
C ARG A 70 -5.82 -19.10 0.14
N PRO A 71 -4.79 -19.77 0.71
CA PRO A 71 -3.77 -20.42 -0.11
C PRO A 71 -4.45 -21.33 -1.14
N GLN A 72 -4.32 -21.01 -2.43
CA GLN A 72 -4.66 -21.95 -3.50
C GLN A 72 -3.45 -22.85 -3.74
N GLY A 73 -3.27 -23.83 -2.85
CA GLY A 73 -2.21 -24.82 -2.89
C GLY A 73 -2.58 -26.02 -2.03
N ARG A 74 -2.21 -27.23 -2.45
CA ARG A 74 -2.65 -28.51 -1.87
C ARG A 74 -2.00 -28.85 -0.52
N ASP A 75 -1.62 -27.86 0.28
CA ASP A 75 -1.15 -28.05 1.66
C ASP A 75 -2.31 -27.79 2.64
N PHE A 76 -3.07 -28.86 2.89
CA PHE A 76 -4.24 -28.88 3.77
C PHE A 76 -3.92 -28.80 5.28
N LEU A 77 -2.72 -28.36 5.67
CA LEU A 77 -2.29 -28.31 7.08
C LEU A 77 -2.35 -26.92 7.72
N ARG A 78 -2.77 -25.86 6.99
CA ARG A 78 -3.07 -24.54 7.56
C ARG A 78 -4.28 -23.91 6.87
N VAL A 79 -5.47 -24.43 7.16
CA VAL A 79 -6.73 -23.75 6.85
C VAL A 79 -6.94 -22.64 7.88
N GLN A 80 -6.53 -21.42 7.55
CA GLN A 80 -7.07 -20.20 8.13
C GLN A 80 -7.29 -19.25 6.95
N GLY A 81 -8.51 -19.20 6.43
CA GLY A 81 -8.88 -18.14 5.51
C GLY A 81 -8.97 -16.89 6.35
N GLU A 82 -7.88 -16.12 6.42
CA GLU A 82 -7.90 -14.89 7.20
C GLU A 82 -8.86 -13.88 6.55
N ILE A 83 -9.38 -12.98 7.36
CA ILE A 83 -10.22 -11.88 6.90
C ILE A 83 -9.52 -10.57 7.19
N ILE A 84 -9.84 -9.52 6.44
CA ILE A 84 -9.35 -8.18 6.74
C ILE A 84 -10.08 -7.67 7.99
N GLY A 85 -9.33 -7.37 9.04
CA GLY A 85 -9.84 -6.72 10.25
C GLY A 85 -9.75 -5.19 10.16
N ALA A 86 -8.65 -4.68 9.61
CA ALA A 86 -8.45 -3.26 9.39
C ALA A 86 -7.44 -2.98 8.25
N THR A 87 -7.50 -1.78 7.69
CA THR A 87 -6.39 -1.19 6.94
C THR A 87 -6.05 0.16 7.57
N VAL A 88 -4.78 0.39 7.89
CA VAL A 88 -4.27 1.69 8.36
C VAL A 88 -3.37 2.30 7.29
N PHE A 89 -3.31 3.62 7.28
CA PHE A 89 -2.63 4.39 6.23
C PHE A 89 -1.72 5.44 6.86
N GLU A 90 -0.59 5.65 6.19
CA GLU A 90 0.41 6.63 6.60
C GLU A 90 -0.15 8.06 6.56
N ASP A 91 -0.83 8.40 5.46
CA ASP A 91 -1.35 9.74 5.27
C ASP A 91 -2.87 9.81 5.52
N GLU A 92 -3.37 11.04 5.67
CA GLU A 92 -4.81 11.32 5.63
C GLU A 92 -5.44 10.86 4.31
N ASN A 93 -6.76 10.74 4.32
CA ASN A 93 -7.58 10.39 3.15
C ASN A 93 -7.15 9.07 2.48
N TYR A 94 -6.65 8.13 3.27
CA TYR A 94 -6.19 6.80 2.84
C TYR A 94 -4.99 6.85 1.88
N GLY A 95 -4.14 7.86 2.04
CA GLY A 95 -2.93 8.07 1.25
C GLY A 95 -1.68 7.38 1.83
N GLY A 96 -0.59 7.48 1.07
CA GLY A 96 0.71 6.99 1.47
C GLY A 96 0.81 5.47 1.53
N SER A 97 1.74 5.00 2.36
CA SER A 97 1.92 3.58 2.66
C SER A 97 0.67 3.02 3.35
N SER A 98 0.44 1.71 3.24
CA SER A 98 -0.71 1.05 3.87
C SER A 98 -0.33 -0.23 4.57
N LEU A 99 -0.98 -0.52 5.68
CA LEU A 99 -0.90 -1.80 6.36
C LEU A 99 -2.29 -2.41 6.50
N THR A 100 -2.51 -3.51 5.81
CA THR A 100 -3.73 -4.32 5.92
C THR A 100 -3.51 -5.42 6.95
N ILE A 101 -4.30 -5.43 8.01
CA ILE A 101 -4.20 -6.37 9.12
C ILE A 101 -5.25 -7.46 8.91
N THR A 102 -4.81 -8.71 8.86
CA THR A 102 -5.66 -9.89 8.70
C THR A 102 -5.75 -10.70 10.00
N VAL A 103 -6.94 -11.20 10.29
CA VAL A 103 -7.27 -11.97 11.51
C VAL A 103 -7.87 -13.32 11.11
N PRO A 104 -7.72 -14.37 11.94
CA PRO A 104 -8.22 -15.71 11.61
C PRO A 104 -9.76 -15.78 11.56
N GLU A 105 -10.45 -14.89 12.28
CA GLU A 105 -11.90 -14.86 12.37
C GLU A 105 -12.45 -13.45 12.62
N PRO A 106 -13.74 -13.18 12.31
CA PRO A 106 -14.40 -11.92 12.64
C PRO A 106 -14.28 -11.60 14.13
N CYS A 107 -13.93 -10.35 14.45
CA CYS A 107 -13.77 -9.93 15.84
C CYS A 107 -15.10 -10.10 16.62
N PRO A 108 -15.11 -10.89 17.70
CA PRO A 108 -16.30 -11.10 18.53
C PRO A 108 -16.74 -9.82 19.25
N LYS A 109 -18.04 -9.52 19.27
CA LYS A 109 -18.58 -8.35 20.01
C LYS A 109 -18.73 -8.63 21.50
N ASN A 110 -17.61 -8.89 22.17
CA ASN A 110 -17.54 -9.28 23.58
C ASN A 110 -17.04 -8.16 24.52
N GLY A 111 -16.73 -6.97 23.98
CA GLY A 111 -16.26 -5.81 24.73
C GLY A 111 -14.78 -5.83 25.12
N LYS A 112 -13.98 -6.73 24.53
CA LYS A 112 -12.53 -6.86 24.75
C LYS A 112 -11.79 -6.73 23.42
N VAL A 113 -10.50 -6.42 23.48
CA VAL A 113 -9.62 -6.51 22.32
C VAL A 113 -9.13 -7.95 22.21
N ASP A 114 -9.48 -8.60 21.10
CA ASP A 114 -9.20 -10.01 20.85
C ASP A 114 -7.89 -10.21 20.08
N PHE A 115 -7.51 -9.23 19.24
CA PHE A 115 -6.27 -9.29 18.46
C PHE A 115 -5.42 -8.05 18.69
N TRP A 116 -4.14 -8.27 18.97
CA TRP A 116 -3.16 -7.23 19.26
C TRP A 116 -2.01 -7.28 18.25
N LEU A 117 -1.53 -6.11 17.86
CA LEU A 117 -0.39 -5.93 16.98
C LEU A 117 0.52 -4.81 17.49
N ASP A 118 1.71 -5.16 17.92
CA ASP A 118 2.78 -4.19 18.11
C ASP A 118 3.37 -3.82 16.75
N LEU A 119 3.32 -2.54 16.42
CA LEU A 119 3.75 -2.06 15.12
C LEU A 119 5.27 -2.22 14.98
N SER A 120 5.71 -2.65 13.80
CA SER A 120 7.13 -2.62 13.44
C SER A 120 7.67 -1.19 13.56
N ASP A 121 8.99 -1.03 13.75
CA ASP A 121 9.64 0.28 13.81
C ASP A 121 9.29 1.19 12.62
N TYR A 122 9.06 0.61 11.43
CA TYR A 122 8.62 1.37 10.27
C TYR A 122 7.23 1.96 10.41
N TRP A 123 6.30 1.33 11.13
CA TRP A 123 4.89 1.72 11.23
C TRP A 123 4.54 2.52 12.48
N GLN A 124 5.40 2.49 13.50
CA GLN A 124 5.20 3.30 14.70
C GLN A 124 5.14 4.79 14.33
N ASP A 125 4.21 5.50 14.96
CA ASP A 125 4.06 6.96 14.85
C ASP A 125 3.82 7.47 13.42
N ARG A 126 3.10 6.71 12.59
CA ARG A 126 2.80 7.09 11.19
C ARG A 126 1.34 7.00 10.79
N ILE A 127 0.45 6.50 11.65
CA ILE A 127 -0.94 6.25 11.24
C ILE A 127 -1.72 7.57 11.26
N SER A 128 -2.27 7.96 10.10
CA SER A 128 -3.08 9.17 9.96
C SER A 128 -4.52 8.93 9.50
N SER A 129 -4.80 7.79 8.85
CA SER A 129 -6.17 7.41 8.49
C SER A 129 -6.40 5.90 8.54
N VAL A 130 -7.66 5.49 8.71
CA VAL A 130 -8.01 4.08 8.98
C VAL A 130 -9.30 3.64 8.30
N GLN A 131 -9.37 2.36 7.99
CA GLN A 131 -10.56 1.66 7.51
C GLN A 131 -10.78 0.44 8.40
N ALA A 132 -11.90 0.42 9.12
CA ALA A 132 -12.36 -0.76 9.84
C ALA A 132 -13.12 -1.69 8.90
N TRP A 133 -12.91 -3.01 9.01
CA TRP A 133 -13.51 -4.01 8.12
C TRP A 133 -14.20 -5.12 8.91
N SER A 134 -15.11 -5.83 8.25
CA SER A 134 -15.86 -6.94 8.85
C SER A 134 -16.57 -6.50 10.14
N THR A 135 -16.53 -7.32 11.19
CA THR A 135 -16.98 -6.95 12.53
C THR A 135 -15.85 -6.36 13.36
N CYS A 136 -14.68 -6.03 12.83
CA CYS A 136 -13.55 -5.58 13.64
C CYS A 136 -13.58 -4.07 13.88
N TRP A 137 -13.62 -3.68 15.15
CA TRP A 137 -13.44 -2.31 15.62
C TRP A 137 -11.98 -2.08 15.93
N LEU A 138 -11.43 -1.01 15.37
CA LEU A 138 -10.01 -0.69 15.47
C LEU A 138 -9.73 0.27 16.64
N TRP A 139 -8.74 -0.07 17.44
CA TRP A 139 -8.19 0.76 18.51
C TRP A 139 -6.74 1.09 18.21
N LEU A 140 -6.37 2.35 18.44
CA LEU A 140 -5.02 2.85 18.27
C LEU A 140 -4.45 3.27 19.62
N TYR A 141 -3.30 2.70 19.97
CA TYR A 141 -2.64 2.91 21.25
C TYR A 141 -1.31 3.64 21.03
N PRO A 142 -1.15 4.86 21.58
CA PRO A 142 0.13 5.52 21.67
C PRO A 142 0.96 5.00 22.85
N SER A 143 2.26 5.25 22.80
CA SER A 143 3.20 4.91 23.88
C SER A 143 2.86 5.56 25.23
N SER A 144 2.07 6.64 25.23
CA SER A 144 1.61 7.34 26.44
C SER A 144 0.54 6.57 27.23
N GLY A 145 -0.02 5.49 26.70
CA GLY A 145 -0.87 4.53 27.45
C GLY A 145 -2.39 4.74 27.39
N ASP A 146 -2.87 5.89 26.93
CA ASP A 146 -4.29 6.09 26.58
C ASP A 146 -4.64 5.39 25.24
N ARG A 147 -5.82 5.62 24.65
CA ARG A 147 -6.16 5.08 23.31
C ARG A 147 -7.16 5.95 22.57
N ALA A 148 -7.15 5.84 21.24
CA ALA A 148 -8.19 6.38 20.38
C ALA A 148 -9.02 5.25 19.74
N GLY A 149 -10.28 5.55 19.43
CA GLY A 149 -11.26 4.60 18.92
C GLY A 149 -12.38 4.29 19.92
N PRO A 150 -13.19 3.23 19.66
CA PRO A 150 -13.04 2.32 18.55
C PRO A 150 -13.46 2.99 17.25
N TYR A 151 -12.63 2.87 16.21
CA TYR A 151 -13.02 3.20 14.85
C TYR A 151 -13.85 2.03 14.30
N LYS A 152 -15.13 2.32 14.01
CA LYS A 152 -16.11 1.31 13.55
C LYS A 152 -16.39 1.38 12.05
N ASP A 153 -15.97 2.49 11.44
CA ASP A 153 -16.17 2.81 10.03
C ASP A 153 -14.84 3.33 9.45
N ASN A 154 -14.87 3.83 8.22
CA ASN A 154 -13.72 4.48 7.60
C ASN A 154 -13.55 5.90 8.16
N HIS A 155 -12.33 6.25 8.56
CA HIS A 155 -11.97 7.59 9.03
C HIS A 155 -10.81 8.11 8.19
N SER A 156 -11.05 9.15 7.39
CA SER A 156 -10.04 9.79 6.55
C SER A 156 -9.00 10.57 7.35
N TYR A 157 -9.28 10.83 8.63
CA TYR A 157 -8.34 11.39 9.58
C TYR A 157 -8.65 10.81 10.96
N VAL A 158 -7.62 10.33 11.68
CA VAL A 158 -7.77 9.75 13.02
C VAL A 158 -7.92 10.81 14.13
N GLY A 159 -7.69 12.07 13.80
CA GLY A 159 -7.78 13.20 14.74
C GLY A 159 -6.43 13.53 15.38
N ASP A 160 -6.28 14.82 15.73
CA ASP A 160 -5.05 15.42 16.27
C ASP A 160 -4.44 14.66 17.44
N TYR A 161 -5.31 14.02 18.25
CA TYR A 161 -4.86 13.31 19.43
C TYR A 161 -3.99 12.10 19.10
N ILE A 162 -4.27 11.33 18.05
CA ILE A 162 -3.59 10.04 17.79
C ILE A 162 -2.82 9.99 16.47
N ASN A 163 -2.99 11.01 15.63
CA ASN A 163 -2.24 11.16 14.39
C ASN A 163 -0.73 11.05 14.64
N ASP A 164 -0.04 10.18 13.91
CA ASP A 164 1.41 9.97 14.03
C ASP A 164 1.91 9.64 15.44
N ARG A 165 1.08 8.90 16.21
CA ARG A 165 1.41 8.55 17.61
C ARG A 165 1.19 7.08 17.96
N THR A 166 0.68 6.29 17.04
CA THR A 166 0.28 4.91 17.33
C THR A 166 1.50 3.99 17.33
N VAL A 167 1.64 3.18 18.38
CA VAL A 167 2.67 2.13 18.49
C VAL A 167 2.09 0.72 18.55
N THR A 168 0.83 0.59 18.99
CA THR A 168 0.12 -0.70 19.06
C THR A 168 -1.29 -0.55 18.50
N VAL A 169 -1.75 -1.57 17.79
CA VAL A 169 -3.11 -1.69 17.26
C VAL A 169 -3.86 -2.80 17.98
N GLY A 170 -5.14 -2.57 18.28
CA GLY A 170 -6.05 -3.57 18.81
C GLY A 170 -7.32 -3.73 17.95
N LEU A 171 -7.80 -4.96 17.77
CA LEU A 171 -9.07 -5.27 17.10
C LEU A 171 -10.04 -5.97 18.05
N SER A 172 -11.32 -5.58 18.02
CA SER A 172 -12.43 -6.03 18.88
C SER A 172 -13.78 -6.11 18.16
#